data_AF-G5R2G9-F1
#
_entry.id   AF-G5R2G9-F1
#
_cell.length_a   1.000
_cell.length_b   1.000
_cell.length_c   1.000
_cell.angle_alpha   90.00
_cell.angle_beta   90.00
_cell.angle_gamma   90.00
#
_symmetry.space_group_name_H-M   'P 1'
#
loop_
_entity.id
_entity.type
_entity.pdbx_description
1 polymer ?
#
loop_
_entity_poly.entity_id
_entity_poly.type
_entity_poly.pdbx_seq_one_letter_code
_entity_poly.pdbx_strand_id
1 'polypeptide(L)'
;MPVGAKFGINIAPEHLHSDSFKEDMHRLRDALPAHHFHIVLEITERDMLQQYEAAKLFEWLHSAGFEIAIDDFGTGHSALIYLERFTLDYLKIDRGFIQAIGTETVTSPVLDTVLTLSRRLNMLTVAEGVETPEQARWLRDHGVNYLQGYWISRPLPLKDFVLWMSAPSVPEW
;
A
#
# COMPACT_ATOMS: atom_id res chain seq x y z
N MET A 1 15.36 -3.51 10.52
CA MET A 1 14.30 -2.49 10.48
C MET A 1 13.81 -2.21 11.88
N PRO A 2 13.34 -0.99 12.20
CA PRO A 2 12.77 -0.68 13.52
C PRO A 2 11.54 -1.54 13.81
N VAL A 3 11.26 -1.77 15.09
CA VAL A 3 10.02 -2.40 15.55
C VAL A 3 8.82 -1.54 15.12
N GLY A 4 7.76 -2.18 14.63
CA GLY A 4 6.58 -1.49 14.09
C GLY A 4 6.73 -1.07 12.62
N ALA A 5 7.79 -1.52 11.93
CA ALA A 5 7.91 -1.31 10.49
C ALA A 5 6.76 -2.00 9.72
N LYS A 6 6.27 -1.32 8.68
CA LYS A 6 5.31 -1.90 7.73
C LYS A 6 6.07 -2.78 6.74
N PHE A 7 5.57 -3.98 6.50
CA PHE A 7 6.11 -4.92 5.51
C PHE A 7 5.03 -5.31 4.53
N GLY A 8 5.04 -4.65 3.36
CA GLY A 8 4.09 -4.88 2.26
C GLY A 8 4.42 -6.14 1.46
N ILE A 9 3.41 -6.95 1.16
CA ILE A 9 3.53 -8.17 0.36
C ILE A 9 2.36 -8.21 -0.63
N ASN A 10 2.70 -8.29 -1.92
CA ASN A 10 1.72 -8.47 -2.98
C ASN A 10 1.14 -9.88 -2.95
N ILE A 11 -0.19 -9.98 -2.97
CA ILE A 11 -0.91 -11.25 -3.00
C ILE A 11 -1.53 -11.43 -4.38
N ALA A 12 -1.18 -12.52 -5.05
CA ALA A 12 -1.79 -12.89 -6.32
C ALA A 12 -3.24 -13.35 -6.10
N PRO A 13 -4.18 -13.03 -7.01
CA PRO A 13 -5.58 -13.47 -6.92
C PRO A 13 -5.74 -14.97 -6.74
N GLU A 14 -4.95 -15.77 -7.46
CA GLU A 14 -5.03 -17.23 -7.38
C GLU A 14 -4.61 -17.76 -6.00
N HIS A 15 -3.67 -17.06 -5.34
CA HIS A 15 -3.27 -17.40 -3.97
C HIS A 15 -4.34 -16.98 -2.96
N LEU A 16 -4.92 -15.79 -3.12
CA LEU A 16 -5.99 -15.30 -2.23
C LEU A 16 -7.19 -16.27 -2.17
N HIS A 17 -7.48 -16.94 -3.27
CA HIS A 17 -8.56 -17.90 -3.41
C HIS A 17 -8.15 -19.37 -3.18
N SER A 18 -6.90 -19.64 -2.83
CA SER A 18 -6.45 -21.02 -2.61
C SER A 18 -6.87 -21.56 -1.24
N ASP A 19 -7.10 -22.87 -1.16
CA ASP A 19 -7.36 -23.54 0.12
C ASP A 19 -6.16 -23.45 1.08
N SER A 20 -4.95 -23.27 0.55
CA SER A 20 -3.71 -23.15 1.34
C SER A 20 -3.49 -21.76 1.93
N PHE A 21 -4.19 -20.73 1.44
CA PHE A 21 -3.89 -19.32 1.75
C PHE A 21 -3.76 -19.05 3.24
N LYS A 22 -4.72 -19.52 4.03
CA LYS A 22 -4.73 -19.29 5.49
C LYS A 22 -3.55 -19.97 6.19
N GLU A 23 -3.21 -21.18 5.76
CA GLU A 23 -2.05 -21.90 6.30
C GLU A 23 -0.75 -21.19 5.92
N ASP A 24 -0.64 -20.71 4.69
CA ASP A 24 0.54 -19.97 4.22
C ASP A 24 0.73 -18.65 4.99
N MET A 25 -0.36 -17.93 5.28
CA MET A 25 -0.31 -16.72 6.11
C MET A 25 0.12 -17.01 7.54
N HIS A 26 -0.34 -18.12 8.14
CA HIS A 26 0.15 -18.55 9.45
C HIS A 26 1.65 -18.87 9.42
N ARG A 27 2.12 -19.62 8.42
CA ARG A 27 3.55 -19.93 8.26
C ARG A 27 4.39 -18.66 8.09
N LEU A 28 3.91 -17.69 7.30
CA LEU A 28 4.58 -16.41 7.12
C LEU A 28 4.73 -15.67 8.45
N ARG A 29 3.64 -15.55 9.22
CA ARG A 29 3.65 -14.89 10.53
C ARG A 29 4.63 -15.59 11.48
N ASP A 30 4.60 -16.92 11.52
CA ASP A 30 5.42 -17.72 12.43
C ASP A 30 6.91 -17.72 12.04
N ALA A 31 7.22 -17.45 10.76
CA ALA A 31 8.59 -17.28 10.27
C ALA A 31 9.20 -15.90 10.60
N LEU A 32 8.37 -14.91 10.96
CA LEU A 32 8.81 -13.56 11.28
C LEU A 32 8.88 -13.35 12.81
N PRO A 33 9.77 -12.46 13.30
CA PRO A 33 9.81 -12.13 14.71
C PRO A 33 8.47 -11.56 15.19
N ALA A 34 7.92 -12.14 16.26
CA ALA A 34 6.62 -11.76 16.79
C ALA A 34 6.56 -10.26 17.11
N HIS A 35 5.48 -9.60 16.68
CA HIS A 35 5.21 -8.18 16.89
C HIS A 35 6.28 -7.20 16.34
N HIS A 36 7.21 -7.66 15.51
CA HIS A 36 8.25 -6.81 14.95
C HIS A 36 7.75 -5.99 13.76
N PHE A 37 6.91 -6.60 12.93
CA PHE A 37 6.38 -6.01 11.70
C PHE A 37 4.85 -5.94 11.74
N HIS A 38 4.30 -4.91 11.10
CA HIS A 38 2.93 -4.96 10.61
C HIS A 38 2.97 -5.49 9.18
N ILE A 39 2.40 -6.66 8.96
CA ILE A 39 2.35 -7.27 7.63
C ILE A 39 1.16 -6.67 6.90
N VAL A 40 1.42 -6.03 5.76
CA VAL A 40 0.41 -5.39 4.91
C VAL A 40 0.26 -6.24 3.65
N LEU A 41 -0.93 -6.76 3.42
CA LEU A 41 -1.24 -7.54 2.22
C LEU A 41 -1.78 -6.60 1.14
N GLU A 42 -1.06 -6.53 0.02
CA GLU A 42 -1.40 -5.68 -1.12
C GLU A 42 -2.22 -6.52 -2.11
N ILE A 43 -3.47 -6.12 -2.34
CA ILE A 43 -4.45 -6.83 -3.17
C ILE A 43 -4.90 -5.86 -4.27
N THR A 44 -4.91 -6.32 -5.52
CA THR A 44 -5.32 -5.45 -6.63
C THR A 44 -6.85 -5.32 -6.70
N GLU A 45 -7.35 -4.24 -7.32
CA GLU A 45 -8.80 -4.03 -7.49
C GLU A 45 -9.53 -5.22 -8.16
N ARG A 46 -8.85 -5.93 -9.06
CA ARG A 46 -9.44 -7.02 -9.86
C ARG A 46 -9.68 -8.28 -9.03
N ASP A 47 -8.92 -8.44 -7.96
CA ASP A 47 -8.93 -9.66 -7.14
C ASP A 47 -10.13 -9.66 -6.18
N MET A 48 -10.77 -8.50 -6.00
CA MET A 48 -11.89 -8.31 -5.07
C MET A 48 -13.27 -8.75 -5.62
N LEU A 49 -13.32 -9.35 -6.83
CA LEU A 49 -14.57 -9.62 -7.56
C LEU A 49 -15.47 -10.71 -6.92
N GLN A 50 -14.97 -11.54 -6.00
CA GLN A 50 -15.74 -12.61 -5.32
C GLN A 50 -16.34 -12.13 -3.98
N GLN A 51 -17.48 -11.44 -4.04
CA GLN A 51 -17.97 -10.54 -2.98
C GLN A 51 -18.26 -11.17 -1.60
N TYR A 52 -18.84 -12.38 -1.53
CA TYR A 52 -19.27 -12.95 -0.24
C TYR A 52 -18.13 -13.61 0.53
N GLU A 53 -17.23 -14.29 -0.16
CA GLU A 53 -16.07 -14.93 0.46
C GLU A 53 -14.98 -13.92 0.83
N ALA A 54 -14.83 -12.83 0.07
CA ALA A 54 -13.85 -11.79 0.34
C ALA A 54 -14.05 -11.09 1.70
N ALA A 55 -15.29 -10.80 2.10
CA ALA A 55 -15.57 -10.13 3.37
C ALA A 55 -15.10 -10.97 4.58
N LYS A 56 -15.47 -12.26 4.61
CA LYS A 56 -15.06 -13.19 5.68
C LYS A 56 -13.56 -13.41 5.69
N LEU A 57 -12.94 -13.45 4.51
CA LEU A 57 -11.50 -13.57 4.40
C LEU A 57 -10.78 -12.36 4.99
N PHE A 58 -11.28 -11.14 4.71
CA PHE A 58 -10.67 -9.91 5.20
C PHE A 58 -10.86 -9.74 6.70
N GLU A 59 -12.06 -10.03 7.22
CA GLU A 59 -12.30 -10.10 8.67
C GLU A 59 -11.35 -11.08 9.35
N TRP A 60 -11.14 -12.25 8.75
CA TRP A 60 -10.19 -13.24 9.26
C TRP A 60 -8.75 -12.70 9.23
N LEU A 61 -8.31 -12.06 8.14
CA LEU A 61 -6.99 -11.45 8.02
C LEU A 61 -6.73 -10.41 9.12
N HIS A 62 -7.69 -9.49 9.34
CA HIS A 62 -7.60 -8.52 10.44
C HIS A 62 -7.53 -9.20 11.80
N SER A 63 -8.36 -10.23 12.04
CA SER A 63 -8.34 -10.99 13.30
C SER A 63 -7.00 -11.71 13.53
N ALA A 64 -6.30 -12.06 12.45
CA ALA A 64 -4.98 -12.68 12.49
C ALA A 64 -3.83 -11.67 12.59
N GLY A 65 -4.13 -10.36 12.59
CA GLY A 65 -3.17 -9.27 12.75
C GLY A 65 -2.55 -8.76 11.46
N PHE A 66 -3.11 -9.11 10.29
CA PHE A 66 -2.72 -8.55 9.01
C PHE A 66 -3.46 -7.25 8.73
N GLU A 67 -2.78 -6.32 8.06
CA GLU A 67 -3.38 -5.12 7.49
C GLU A 67 -3.56 -5.34 5.98
N ILE A 68 -4.50 -4.62 5.36
CA ILE A 68 -4.86 -4.80 3.96
C ILE A 68 -4.73 -3.47 3.21
N ALA A 69 -4.02 -3.50 2.10
CA ALA A 69 -3.89 -2.39 1.17
C ALA A 69 -4.57 -2.73 -0.16
N ILE A 70 -5.29 -1.76 -0.72
CA ILE A 70 -5.69 -1.84 -2.13
C ILE A 70 -4.59 -1.27 -3.02
N ASP A 71 -4.14 -2.06 -3.98
CA ASP A 71 -3.08 -1.71 -4.92
C ASP A 71 -3.60 -1.21 -6.27
N ASP A 72 -2.77 -0.44 -6.98
CA ASP A 72 -3.05 0.13 -8.31
C ASP A 72 -4.39 0.89 -8.42
N PHE A 73 -4.79 1.59 -7.33
CA PHE A 73 -6.07 2.29 -7.29
C PHE A 73 -6.18 3.34 -8.41
N GLY A 74 -7.24 3.25 -9.20
CA GLY A 74 -7.55 4.18 -10.30
C GLY A 74 -7.17 3.69 -11.69
N THR A 75 -6.68 2.45 -11.82
CA THR A 75 -6.36 1.81 -13.12
C THR A 75 -7.47 0.89 -13.64
N GLY A 76 -8.49 0.61 -12.82
CA GLY A 76 -9.60 -0.31 -13.10
C GLY A 76 -11.00 0.33 -13.07
N HIS A 77 -12.03 -0.50 -13.28
CA HIS A 77 -13.43 -0.06 -13.39
C HIS A 77 -14.28 -0.26 -12.13
N SER A 78 -13.74 -0.66 -10.96
CA SER A 78 -14.63 -1.10 -9.85
C SER A 78 -14.14 -0.96 -8.40
N ALA A 79 -13.20 -0.06 -8.06
CA ALA A 79 -12.76 0.04 -6.66
C ALA A 79 -13.78 0.63 -5.67
N LEU A 80 -14.60 1.61 -6.06
CA LEU A 80 -15.37 2.40 -5.09
C LEU A 80 -16.35 1.58 -4.25
N ILE A 81 -17.02 0.60 -4.86
CA ILE A 81 -17.97 -0.25 -4.13
C ILE A 81 -17.28 -1.20 -3.14
N TYR A 82 -16.02 -1.56 -3.39
CA TYR A 82 -15.23 -2.39 -2.48
C TYR A 82 -14.71 -1.59 -1.30
N LEU A 83 -14.32 -0.34 -1.56
CA LEU A 83 -13.91 0.60 -0.52
C LEU A 83 -15.02 0.88 0.51
N GLU A 84 -16.29 0.88 0.09
CA GLU A 84 -17.43 1.04 1.01
C GLU A 84 -17.78 -0.25 1.77
N ARG A 85 -17.43 -1.42 1.23
CA ARG A 85 -17.87 -2.72 1.76
C ARG A 85 -16.84 -3.38 2.66
N PHE A 86 -15.55 -3.20 2.38
CA PHE A 86 -14.48 -3.85 3.09
C PHE A 86 -13.78 -2.87 4.01
N THR A 87 -13.39 -3.36 5.19
CA THR A 87 -12.43 -2.62 6.02
C THR A 87 -11.08 -2.75 5.32
N LEU A 88 -10.47 -1.63 4.96
CA LEU A 88 -9.16 -1.58 4.34
C LEU A 88 -8.32 -0.56 5.11
N ASP A 89 -7.03 -0.85 5.25
CA ASP A 89 -6.12 -0.04 6.05
C ASP A 89 -5.41 1.01 5.18
N TYR A 90 -5.08 0.64 3.94
CA TYR A 90 -4.32 1.50 3.03
C TYR A 90 -4.91 1.59 1.63
N LEU A 91 -4.78 2.78 1.03
CA LEU A 91 -4.99 3.04 -0.40
C LEU A 91 -3.64 3.39 -1.03
N LYS A 92 -3.17 2.55 -1.97
CA LYS A 92 -1.96 2.83 -2.75
C LYS A 92 -2.34 3.63 -4.00
N ILE A 93 -1.71 4.79 -4.18
CA ILE A 93 -1.96 5.72 -5.28
C ILE A 93 -0.93 5.43 -6.36
N ASP A 94 -1.41 4.98 -7.53
CA ASP A 94 -0.58 4.62 -8.66
C ASP A 94 0.32 5.77 -9.14
N ARG A 95 1.49 5.40 -9.66
CA ARG A 95 2.51 6.31 -10.18
C ARG A 95 1.99 7.25 -11.27
N GLY A 96 1.00 6.84 -12.06
CA GLY A 96 0.39 7.68 -13.09
C GLY A 96 -0.17 9.00 -12.53
N PHE A 97 -0.73 8.97 -11.30
CA PHE A 97 -1.20 10.17 -10.62
C PHE A 97 -0.06 11.03 -10.08
N ILE A 98 0.99 10.38 -9.56
CA ILE A 98 2.14 11.06 -8.95
C ILE A 98 2.97 11.81 -10.00
N GLN A 99 3.09 11.27 -11.20
CA GLN A 99 3.80 11.90 -12.32
C GLN A 99 3.19 13.23 -12.78
N ALA A 100 1.90 13.47 -12.51
CA ALA A 100 1.24 14.73 -12.86
C ALA A 100 1.57 15.89 -11.89
N ILE A 101 2.20 15.61 -10.74
CA ILE A 101 2.53 16.63 -9.76
C ILE A 101 3.71 17.47 -10.27
N GLY A 102 3.53 18.79 -10.31
CA GLY A 102 4.58 19.75 -10.71
C GLY A 102 4.67 20.00 -12.22
N THR A 103 3.87 19.32 -13.04
CA THR A 103 3.69 19.70 -14.45
C THR A 103 2.68 20.85 -14.53
N GLU A 104 3.00 21.93 -15.26
CA GLU A 104 2.21 23.15 -15.37
C GLU A 104 0.80 22.91 -15.92
N THR A 105 -0.12 22.54 -15.04
CA THR A 105 -1.59 22.73 -15.09
C THR A 105 -2.13 21.96 -13.90
N VAL A 106 -2.81 22.66 -12.98
CA VAL A 106 -3.68 22.17 -11.88
C VAL A 106 -3.45 20.70 -11.47
N THR A 107 -2.97 20.49 -10.24
CA THR A 107 -2.97 19.18 -9.57
C THR A 107 -4.19 18.37 -9.96
N SER A 108 -3.97 17.17 -10.51
CA SER A 108 -5.02 16.39 -11.15
C SER A 108 -6.27 16.33 -10.24
N PRO A 109 -7.44 16.85 -10.66
CA PRO A 109 -8.67 16.80 -9.85
C PRO A 109 -9.01 15.38 -9.37
N VAL A 110 -8.51 14.37 -10.08
CA VAL A 110 -8.64 12.97 -9.69
C VAL A 110 -7.80 12.67 -8.44
N LEU A 111 -6.55 13.12 -8.36
CA LEU A 111 -5.71 12.91 -7.17
C LEU A 111 -6.32 13.55 -5.92
N ASP A 112 -6.84 14.77 -6.03
CA ASP A 112 -7.55 15.44 -4.93
C ASP A 112 -8.80 14.66 -4.49
N THR A 113 -9.51 14.05 -5.44
CA THR A 113 -10.66 13.19 -5.18
C THR A 113 -10.23 11.92 -4.44
N VAL A 114 -9.14 11.26 -4.85
CA VAL A 114 -8.59 10.07 -4.18
C VAL A 114 -8.18 10.39 -2.74
N LEU A 115 -7.47 11.49 -2.53
CA LEU A 115 -7.06 11.93 -1.19
C LEU A 115 -8.24 12.32 -0.30
N THR A 116 -9.30 12.88 -0.89
CA THR A 116 -10.53 13.19 -0.13
C THR A 116 -11.28 11.91 0.24
N LEU A 117 -11.35 10.96 -0.67
CA LEU A 117 -12.01 9.68 -0.45
C LEU A 117 -11.31 8.87 0.64
N SER A 118 -9.98 8.74 0.60
CA SER A 118 -9.22 7.99 1.61
C SER A 118 -9.45 8.55 3.01
N ARG A 119 -9.45 9.89 3.17
CA ARG A 119 -9.77 10.54 4.46
C ARG A 119 -11.19 10.23 4.93
N ARG A 120 -12.18 10.24 4.03
CA ARG A 120 -13.58 9.93 4.37
C ARG A 120 -13.78 8.49 4.79
N LEU A 121 -12.99 7.58 4.24
CA LEU A 121 -12.99 6.15 4.55
C LEU A 121 -12.04 5.78 5.69
N ASN A 122 -11.35 6.76 6.28
CA ASN A 122 -10.35 6.56 7.33
C ASN A 122 -9.22 5.58 6.91
N MET A 123 -8.82 5.63 5.64
CA MET A 123 -7.72 4.85 5.08
C MET A 123 -6.45 5.68 5.06
N LEU A 124 -5.32 5.05 5.39
CA LEU A 124 -4.01 5.64 5.18
C LEU A 124 -3.65 5.58 3.69
N THR A 125 -2.82 6.50 3.22
CA THR A 125 -2.42 6.57 1.80
C THR A 125 -0.94 6.28 1.61
N VAL A 126 -0.62 5.52 0.56
CA VAL A 126 0.75 5.27 0.10
C VAL A 126 0.85 5.84 -1.32
N ALA A 127 1.72 6.81 -1.55
CA ALA A 127 1.98 7.30 -2.91
C ALA A 127 3.13 6.53 -3.56
N GLU A 128 2.87 5.96 -4.72
CA GLU A 128 3.84 5.14 -5.44
C GLU A 128 4.53 5.89 -6.58
N GLY A 129 5.80 5.57 -6.83
CA GLY A 129 6.55 6.18 -7.92
C GLY A 129 6.91 7.64 -7.67
N VAL A 130 7.18 8.02 -6.42
CA VAL A 130 7.77 9.32 -6.08
C VAL A 130 9.22 9.38 -6.57
N GLU A 131 9.51 10.30 -7.49
CA GLU A 131 10.80 10.40 -8.18
C GLU A 131 11.50 11.75 -7.94
N THR A 132 10.78 12.78 -7.47
CA THR A 132 11.35 14.11 -7.23
C THR A 132 11.05 14.65 -5.82
N PRO A 133 11.90 15.55 -5.28
CA PRO A 133 11.61 16.21 -4.01
C PRO A 133 10.36 17.10 -4.10
N GLU A 134 10.05 17.69 -5.26
CA GLU A 134 8.82 18.46 -5.49
C GLU A 134 7.57 17.60 -5.28
N GLN A 135 7.56 16.39 -5.84
CA GLN A 135 6.48 15.42 -5.64
C GLN A 135 6.35 15.04 -4.16
N ALA A 136 7.48 14.74 -3.51
CA ALA A 136 7.51 14.33 -2.12
C ALA A 136 6.98 15.42 -1.18
N ARG A 137 7.42 16.68 -1.37
CA ARG A 137 6.92 17.85 -0.62
C ARG A 137 5.42 18.04 -0.83
N TRP A 138 4.97 18.03 -2.09
CA TRP A 138 3.56 18.21 -2.40
C TRP A 138 2.69 17.14 -1.72
N LEU A 139 3.05 15.87 -1.84
CA LEU A 139 2.29 14.75 -1.25
C LEU A 139 2.20 14.85 0.27
N ARG A 140 3.32 15.18 0.93
CA ARG A 140 3.37 15.42 2.37
C ARG A 140 2.43 16.56 2.78
N ASP A 141 2.50 17.68 2.08
CA ASP A 141 1.70 18.88 2.39
C ASP A 141 0.20 18.64 2.16
N HIS A 142 -0.16 17.66 1.32
CA HIS A 142 -1.54 17.21 1.09
C HIS A 142 -1.94 16.03 1.99
N GLY A 143 -1.13 15.67 2.98
CA GLY A 143 -1.46 14.69 4.01
C GLY A 143 -1.37 13.23 3.57
N VAL A 144 -0.55 12.92 2.56
CA VAL A 144 -0.21 11.53 2.23
C VAL A 144 0.64 10.92 3.34
N ASN A 145 0.32 9.70 3.75
CA ASN A 145 0.91 9.08 4.95
C ASN A 145 2.26 8.42 4.68
N TYR A 146 2.40 7.74 3.54
CA TYR A 146 3.61 7.01 3.16
C TYR A 146 3.99 7.32 1.72
N LEU A 147 5.29 7.33 1.45
CA LEU A 147 5.85 7.57 0.11
C LEU A 147 6.72 6.38 -0.28
N GLN A 148 6.59 5.95 -1.53
CA GLN A 148 7.42 4.92 -2.15
C GLN A 148 7.88 5.40 -3.52
N GLY A 149 9.17 5.29 -3.81
CA GLY A 149 9.69 5.60 -5.14
C GLY A 149 11.19 5.86 -5.16
N TYR A 150 11.71 6.07 -6.38
CA TYR A 150 13.15 6.17 -6.64
C TYR A 150 13.81 7.39 -6.00
N TRP A 151 13.02 8.41 -5.62
CA TRP A 151 13.53 9.51 -4.80
C TRP A 151 14.05 9.04 -3.43
N ILE A 152 13.41 8.02 -2.85
CA ILE A 152 13.78 7.46 -1.54
C ILE A 152 14.83 6.37 -1.73
N SER A 153 14.50 5.38 -2.56
CA SER A 153 15.40 4.29 -2.91
C SER A 153 14.86 3.53 -4.13
N ARG A 154 15.76 2.97 -4.93
CA ARG A 154 15.38 1.96 -5.94
C ARG A 154 15.13 0.62 -5.24
N PRO A 155 14.42 -0.33 -5.87
CA PRO A 155 14.37 -1.71 -5.39
C PRO A 155 15.79 -2.26 -5.21
N LEU A 156 16.06 -2.84 -4.04
CA LEU A 156 17.37 -3.36 -3.67
C LEU A 156 17.28 -4.86 -3.43
N PRO A 157 18.29 -5.64 -3.87
CA PRO A 157 18.51 -6.98 -3.33
C PRO A 157 18.64 -6.92 -1.80
N LEU A 158 18.26 -7.99 -1.10
CA LEU A 158 18.26 -8.03 0.36
C LEU A 158 19.60 -7.60 0.99
N LYS A 159 20.73 -8.04 0.41
CA LYS A 159 22.06 -7.66 0.88
C LYS A 159 22.28 -6.15 0.84
N ASP A 160 21.89 -5.52 -0.25
CA ASP A 160 22.06 -4.08 -0.46
C ASP A 160 21.06 -3.29 0.38
N PHE A 161 19.84 -3.82 0.60
CA PHE A 161 18.87 -3.26 1.52
C PHE A 161 19.41 -3.21 2.96
N VAL A 162 20.02 -4.29 3.44
CA VAL A 162 20.62 -4.34 4.79
C VAL A 162 21.73 -3.30 4.94
N LEU A 163 22.55 -3.11 3.90
CA LEU A 163 23.58 -2.07 3.89
C LEU A 163 22.96 -0.66 3.89
N TRP A 164 21.98 -0.41 3.02
CA TRP A 164 21.28 0.87 2.93
C TRP A 164 20.61 1.26 4.26
N MET A 165 20.00 0.30 4.95
CA MET A 165 19.38 0.51 6.27
C MET A 165 20.37 0.89 7.38
N SER A 166 21.66 0.58 7.24
CA SER A 166 22.68 0.91 8.24
C SER A 166 23.24 2.33 8.10
N ALA A 167 23.03 2.97 6.94
CA ALA A 167 23.37 4.36 6.67
C ALA A 167 22.37 4.96 5.66
N PRO A 168 21.09 5.15 6.04
CA PRO A 168 20.09 5.62 5.11
C PRO A 168 20.41 7.06 4.69
N SER A 169 20.47 7.30 3.38
CA SER A 169 20.40 8.65 2.83
C SER A 169 19.01 9.19 3.14
N VAL A 170 18.88 10.02 4.17
CA VAL A 170 17.62 10.73 4.44
C VAL A 170 17.42 11.72 3.28
N PRO A 171 16.36 11.59 2.47
CA PRO A 171 16.13 12.54 1.39
C PRO A 171 15.98 13.95 1.96
N GLU A 172 16.72 14.91 1.43
CA GLU A 172 16.54 16.32 1.79
C GLU A 172 15.25 16.83 1.14
N TRP A 173 14.35 17.37 1.97
CA TRP A 173 13.03 17.82 1.54
C TRP A 173 13.06 19.22 0.99
#